data_AF-A0A382K1A3-F1
#
_entry.id   AF-A0A382K1A3-F1
#
_cell.length_a   1.000
_cell.length_b   1.000
_cell.length_c   1.000
_cell.angle_alpha   90.00
_cell.angle_beta   90.00
_cell.angle_gamma   90.00
#
_symmetry.space_group_name_H-M   'P 1'
#
loop_
_entity.id
_entity.type
_entity.pdbx_description
1 polymer ?
#
loop_
_entity_poly.entity_id
_entity_poly.type
_entity_poly.pdbx_seq_one_letter_code
_entity_poly.pdbx_strand_id
1 'polypeptide(L)'
;DDHKRLADVLKNIEGRFSLSYYDFEQLHEWFPEDEYEWELKDFVKPASAQKGKSQNKGTELLIMNYQLENKKEKSKNIEHKFWS
;
A
#
# COMPACT_ATOMS: atom_id res chain seq x y z
N ASP A 1 -22.12 -9.03 -1.39
CA ASP A 1 -21.67 -9.99 -2.41
C ASP A 1 -20.49 -9.51 -3.25
N ASP A 2 -20.51 -8.31 -3.83
CA ASP A 2 -19.48 -7.89 -4.79
C ASP A 2 -18.05 -7.85 -4.22
N HIS A 3 -17.86 -7.45 -2.96
CA HIS A 3 -16.54 -7.40 -2.33
C HIS A 3 -15.93 -8.79 -2.14
N LYS A 4 -16.74 -9.78 -1.78
CA LYS A 4 -16.30 -11.17 -1.62
C LYS A 4 -15.91 -11.75 -2.98
N ARG A 5 -16.74 -11.51 -4.01
CA ARG A 5 -16.42 -11.94 -5.38
C ARG A 5 -15.11 -11.34 -5.88
N LEU A 6 -14.86 -10.06 -5.59
CA LEU A 6 -13.60 -9.40 -5.93
C LEU A 6 -12.42 -10.09 -5.23
N ALA A 7 -12.54 -10.35 -3.92
CA ALA A 7 -11.50 -11.04 -3.17
C ALA A 7 -11.22 -12.44 -3.73
N ASP A 8 -12.26 -13.21 -4.03
CA ASP A 8 -12.13 -14.56 -4.60
C ASP A 8 -11.45 -14.53 -5.99
N VAL A 9 -11.76 -13.53 -6.84
CA VAL A 9 -11.07 -13.38 -8.13
C VAL A 9 -9.60 -13.05 -7.92
N LEU A 10 -9.27 -12.08 -7.06
CA LEU A 10 -7.89 -11.67 -6.82
C LEU A 10 -7.03 -12.80 -6.24
N LYS A 11 -7.60 -13.62 -5.35
CA LYS A 11 -6.93 -14.80 -4.78
C LYS A 11 -6.57 -15.87 -5.81
N ASN A 12 -7.31 -15.93 -6.92
CA ASN A 12 -7.08 -16.91 -7.99
C ASN A 12 -6.15 -16.38 -9.10
N ILE A 13 -5.63 -15.16 -8.99
CA ILE A 13 -4.71 -14.60 -9.98
C ILE A 13 -3.29 -15.14 -9.72
N GLU A 14 -2.68 -15.73 -10.75
CA GLU A 14 -1.28 -16.19 -10.72
C GLU A 14 -0.26 -15.04 -10.84
N GLY A 15 -0.72 -13.86 -11.26
CA GLY A 15 0.08 -12.65 -11.40
C GLY A 15 0.17 -11.79 -10.14
N ARG A 16 1.02 -10.76 -10.18
CA ARG A 16 1.12 -9.75 -9.13
C ARG A 16 -0.05 -8.78 -9.22
N PHE A 17 -0.70 -8.48 -8.09
CA PHE A 17 -1.76 -7.48 -7.99
C PHE A 17 -1.51 -6.50 -6.85
N SER A 18 -2.11 -5.32 -7.01
CA SER A 18 -2.19 -4.31 -5.95
C SER A 18 -3.64 -3.81 -5.88
N LEU A 19 -4.26 -3.90 -4.71
CA LEU A 19 -5.63 -3.48 -4.46
C LEU A 19 -5.62 -2.23 -3.57
N SER A 20 -6.03 -1.08 -4.11
CA SER A 20 -6.32 0.12 -3.31
C SER A 20 -7.75 0.02 -2.78
N TYR A 21 -7.93 0.05 -1.46
CA TYR A 21 -9.25 -0.12 -0.85
C TYR A 21 -9.40 0.63 0.48
N TYR A 22 -10.63 0.73 0.98
CA TYR A 22 -10.89 1.25 2.33
C TYR A 22 -10.66 0.15 3.36
N ASP A 23 -10.12 0.53 4.52
CA ASP A 23 -9.92 -0.41 5.61
C ASP A 23 -11.24 -0.77 6.31
N PHE A 24 -11.49 -2.08 6.50
CA PHE A 24 -12.61 -2.62 7.26
C PHE A 24 -12.27 -4.03 7.76
N GLU A 25 -12.87 -4.45 8.88
CA GLU A 25 -12.49 -5.67 9.61
C GLU A 25 -12.47 -6.93 8.73
N GLN A 26 -13.50 -7.12 7.88
CA GLN A 26 -13.60 -8.30 7.02
C GLN A 26 -12.56 -8.32 5.87
N LEU A 27 -11.93 -7.18 5.54
CA LEU A 27 -10.83 -7.15 4.57
C LEU A 27 -9.60 -7.87 5.10
N HIS A 28 -9.31 -7.74 6.39
CA HIS A 28 -8.20 -8.40 7.07
C HIS A 28 -8.39 -9.92 7.11
N GLU A 29 -9.63 -10.39 7.19
CA GLU A 29 -9.95 -11.83 7.08
C GLU A 29 -9.70 -12.35 5.65
N TRP A 30 -9.91 -11.52 4.63
CA TRP A 30 -9.72 -11.94 3.25
C TRP A 30 -8.27 -11.83 2.80
N PHE A 31 -7.54 -10.81 3.24
CA PHE A 31 -6.16 -10.54 2.86
C PHE A 31 -5.29 -10.39 4.11
N PRO A 32 -4.98 -11.47 4.82
CA PRO A 32 -4.28 -11.35 6.09
C PRO A 32 -2.85 -10.81 5.88
N GLU A 33 -2.38 -9.97 6.80
CA GLU A 33 -1.10 -9.24 6.70
C GLU A 33 0.14 -10.17 6.74
N ASP A 34 -0.04 -11.43 7.09
CA ASP A 34 1.01 -12.46 7.05
C ASP A 34 1.26 -13.01 5.64
N GLU A 35 0.22 -13.03 4.79
CA GLU A 35 0.28 -13.48 3.40
C GLU A 35 0.41 -12.31 2.40
N TYR A 36 -0.14 -11.14 2.73
CA TYR A 36 -0.19 -9.97 1.86
C TYR A 36 0.57 -8.78 2.45
N GLU A 37 1.18 -7.97 1.59
CA GLU A 37 1.84 -6.74 2.01
C GLU A 37 0.82 -5.60 2.05
N TRP A 38 0.72 -4.94 3.21
CA TRP A 38 -0.14 -3.79 3.42
C TRP A 38 0.70 -2.50 3.48
N GLU A 39 0.30 -1.50 2.70
CA GLU A 39 0.91 -0.17 2.73
C GLU A 39 -0.13 0.93 2.81
N LEU A 40 0.06 1.85 3.75
CA LEU A 40 -0.61 3.14 3.74
C LEU A 40 0.20 4.11 2.88
N LYS A 41 -0.36 4.51 1.74
CA LYS A 41 0.29 5.42 0.81
C LYS A 41 -0.40 6.77 0.81
N ASP A 42 0.37 7.79 1.16
CA ASP A 42 -0.06 9.18 1.00
C ASP A 42 0.00 9.58 -0.47
N PHE A 43 -1.16 9.80 -1.08
CA PHE A 43 -1.22 10.33 -2.44
C PHE A 43 -1.24 11.85 -2.41
N VAL A 44 -0.19 12.44 -2.96
CA VAL A 44 -0.15 13.88 -3.25
C VAL A 44 -0.81 14.08 -4.61
N LYS A 45 -1.99 14.71 -4.65
CA LYS A 45 -2.65 15.09 -5.91
C LYS A 45 -1.69 16.01 -6.71
N PRO A 46 -1.12 15.57 -7.85
CA PRO A 46 -0.12 16.35 -8.57
C PRO A 46 -0.69 17.66 -9.13
N ALA A 47 -2.00 17.69 -9.37
CA ALA A 47 -2.73 18.87 -9.85
C ALA A 47 -2.93 19.97 -8.80
N SER A 48 -2.49 19.78 -7.55
CA SER A 48 -2.73 20.69 -6.42
C SER A 48 -1.46 21.34 -5.88
N ALA A 49 -0.35 21.32 -6.61
CA ALA A 49 0.85 22.05 -6.26
C ALA A 49 0.68 23.57 -6.52
N GLN A 50 -0.24 24.21 -5.80
CA GLN A 50 -0.22 25.66 -5.65
C GLN A 50 0.70 26.01 -4.48
N LYS A 51 1.69 26.86 -4.77
CA LYS A 51 2.71 27.35 -3.84
C LYS A 51 2.05 27.91 -2.57
N GLY A 52 2.18 27.21 -1.44
CA GLY A 52 1.87 27.76 -0.11
C GLY A 52 0.55 27.37 0.58
N LYS A 53 -0.16 26.31 0.15
CA LYS A 53 -1.30 25.76 0.93
C LYS A 53 -1.03 24.32 1.37
N SER A 54 -1.37 24.01 2.63
CA SER A 54 -1.32 22.64 3.17
C SER A 54 -2.07 21.71 2.22
N GLN A 55 -1.34 20.80 1.57
CA GLN A 55 -1.93 19.81 0.69
C GLN A 55 -2.70 18.82 1.57
N ASN A 56 -4.01 18.70 1.34
CA ASN A 56 -4.81 17.62 1.93
C ASN A 56 -4.29 16.30 1.35
N LYS A 57 -3.45 15.61 2.13
CA LYS A 57 -2.97 14.27 1.83
C LYS A 57 -4.15 13.32 2.01
N GLY A 58 -4.51 12.62 0.95
CA GLY A 58 -5.38 11.45 1.07
C GLY A 58 -4.50 10.25 1.37
N THR A 59 -4.79 9.52 2.45
CA THR A 59 -4.12 8.26 2.75
C THR A 59 -4.97 7.14 2.17
N GLU A 60 -4.40 6.33 1.29
CA GLU A 60 -5.04 5.13 0.74
C GLU A 60 -4.33 3.89 1.27
N LEU A 61 -5.11 2.85 1.58
CA LEU A 61 -4.58 1.53 1.91
C LEU A 61 -4.39 0.74 0.62
N LEU A 62 -3.21 0.14 0.50
CA LEU A 62 -2.79 -0.69 -0.63
C LEU A 62 -2.42 -2.08 -0.14
N ILE A 63 -3.07 -3.11 -0.70
CA ILE A 63 -2.82 -4.52 -0.40
C ILE A 63 -2.18 -5.18 -1.61
N MET A 64 -1.07 -5.89 -1.44
CA MET A 64 -0.30 -6.50 -2.52
C MET A 64 -0.01 -7.97 -2.23
N ASN A 65 -0.02 -8.82 -3.26
CA ASN A 65 0.39 -10.24 -3.14
C ASN A 65 1.89 -10.46 -3.41
N TYR A 66 2.70 -9.41 -3.28
CA TYR A 66 4.14 -9.47 -3.48
C TYR A 66 4.86 -8.58 -2.48
N GLN A 67 6.08 -8.98 -2.13
CA GLN A 67 6.91 -8.24 -1.21
C GLN A 67 7.56 -7.04 -1.93
N LEU A 68 7.57 -5.89 -1.25
CA LEU A 68 8.29 -4.72 -1.72
C LEU A 68 9.77 -4.85 -1.34
N GLU A 69 10.59 -5.33 -2.28
CA GLU A 69 12.03 -5.60 -2.07
C GLU A 69 12.84 -4.35 -1.64
N ASN A 70 12.29 -3.14 -1.80
CA ASN A 70 12.99 -1.87 -1.60
C ASN A 70 12.86 -1.24 -0.20
N LYS A 71 12.19 -1.88 0.78
CA LYS A 71 12.09 -1.31 2.15
C LYS A 71 13.38 -1.45 2.96
N LYS A 72 14.08 -2.60 2.87
CA LYS A 72 15.26 -2.90 3.69
C LYS A 72 16.54 -2.19 3.22
N GLU A 73 16.64 -1.83 1.94
CA GLU A 73 17.81 -1.11 1.42
C GLU A 73 17.79 0.39 1.76
N LYS A 74 16.60 1.00 1.88
CA LYS A 74 16.49 2.40 2.28
C LYS A 74 16.88 2.63 3.74
N SER A 75 16.50 1.74 4.67
CA SER A 75 16.90 1.88 6.08
C SER A 75 18.41 1.73 6.26
N LYS A 76 19.04 0.73 5.63
CA LYS A 76 20.49 0.52 5.65
C LYS A 76 21.26 1.70 5.06
N ASN A 77 20.80 2.26 3.94
CA ASN A 77 21.45 3.42 3.32
C ASN A 77 21.26 4.72 4.11
N ILE A 78 20.21 4.84 4.93
CA ILE A 78 20.04 5.98 5.84
C ILE A 78 21.01 5.82 7.02
N GLU A 79 21.07 4.66 7.67
CA GLU A 79 22.02 4.42 8.78
C GLU A 79 23.47 4.66 8.36
N HIS A 80 23.87 4.16 7.19
CA HIS A 80 25.24 4.33 6.70
C HIS A 80 25.60 5.79 6.41
N LYS A 81 24.62 6.66 6.10
CA LYS A 81 24.83 8.10 5.87
C LYS A 81 24.81 8.94 7.16
N PHE A 82 24.23 8.44 8.25
CA PHE A 82 24.18 9.14 9.54
C PHE A 82 25.40 8.88 10.42
N TRP A 83 26.15 7.80 10.14
CA TRP A 83 27.37 7.42 10.87
C TRP A 83 28.67 7.62 10.07
N SER A 84 28.60 8.28 8.90
CA SER A 84 29.77 8.72 8.10
C SER A 84 29.97 10.22 8.27
#